data_AF-A0A2W6D4G6-F1
#
_entry.id   AF-A0A2W6D4G6-F1
#
_cell.length_a   1.000
_cell.length_b   1.000
_cell.length_c   1.000
_cell.angle_alpha   90.00
_cell.angle_beta   90.00
_cell.angle_gamma   90.00
#
_symmetry.space_group_name_H-M   'P 1'
#
loop_
_entity.id
_entity.type
_entity.pdbx_description
1 polymer ?
#
loop_
_entity_poly.entity_id
_entity_poly.type
_entity_poly.pdbx_seq_one_letter_code
_entity_poly.pdbx_strand_id
1 'polypeptide(L)'
;MRELLGSAAEHLNRREADVVARSEVLRRDEPAFALTVLTEAARGGLLWVGIAAALAARPGRARCAARDGVVAVAVASASAHLIGDWLPRRRPAADHLPAYQTLVHKPTSSSFPSSHAATAAAFTTVVALESLTTGLAVAPVAVAVAHSRLRSRAHWPSDVIAGALWGVAVGVVTRRLLRLPATADSIQLAGFFAKVVLQRHLGVSPQY
;
A
#
# COMPACT_ATOMS: atom_id res chain seq x y z
N MET A 1 -11.47 20.39 18.73
CA MET A 1 -10.92 19.80 17.47
C MET A 1 -11.00 18.27 17.44
N ARG A 2 -10.49 17.53 18.45
CA ARG A 2 -10.58 16.06 18.47
C ARG A 2 -12.02 15.51 18.49
N GLU A 3 -12.94 16.13 19.21
CA GLU A 3 -14.35 15.73 19.24
C GLU A 3 -15.05 15.92 17.89
N LEU A 4 -14.82 17.06 17.22
CA LEU A 4 -15.35 17.34 15.87
C LEU A 4 -14.81 16.34 14.83
N LEU A 5 -13.51 16.03 14.89
CA LEU A 5 -12.89 15.01 14.04
C LEU A 5 -13.48 13.62 14.33
N GLY A 6 -13.74 13.30 15.60
CA GLY A 6 -14.39 12.06 16.02
C GLY A 6 -15.83 11.94 15.48
N SER A 7 -16.65 12.98 15.62
CA SER A 7 -18.03 12.97 15.13
C SER A 7 -18.11 12.88 13.60
N ALA A 8 -17.20 13.57 12.90
CA ALA A 8 -17.13 13.52 11.45
C ALA A 8 -16.68 12.13 10.95
N ALA A 9 -15.67 11.54 11.60
CA ALA A 9 -15.20 10.20 11.28
C ALA A 9 -16.30 9.15 11.50
N GLU A 10 -17.07 9.26 12.59
CA GLU A 10 -18.16 8.33 12.88
C GLU A 10 -19.34 8.46 11.90
N HIS A 11 -19.65 9.68 11.48
CA HIS A 11 -20.64 9.92 10.43
C HIS A 11 -20.22 9.31 9.09
N LEU A 12 -18.94 9.47 8.72
CA LEU A 12 -18.38 8.85 7.52
C LEU A 12 -18.38 7.33 7.62
N ASN A 13 -17.96 6.77 8.75
CA ASN A 13 -17.98 5.31 9.02
C ASN A 13 -19.39 4.74 8.78
N ARG A 14 -20.44 5.39 9.30
CA ARG A 14 -21.83 4.93 9.11
C ARG A 14 -22.25 4.93 7.64
N ARG A 15 -21.96 6.01 6.90
CA ARG A 15 -22.27 6.09 5.47
C ARG A 15 -21.53 5.03 4.66
N GLU A 16 -20.28 4.78 4.99
CA GLU A 16 -19.49 3.77 4.30
C GLU A 16 -19.91 2.35 4.66
N ALA A 17 -20.38 2.12 5.89
CA ALA A 17 -20.97 0.85 6.28
C ALA A 17 -22.20 0.53 5.42
N ASP A 18 -23.06 1.52 5.16
CA ASP A 18 -24.22 1.36 4.28
C ASP A 18 -23.82 1.03 2.83
N VAL A 19 -22.80 1.72 2.30
CA VAL A 19 -22.26 1.46 0.95
C VAL A 19 -21.68 0.05 0.85
N VAL A 20 -20.91 -0.37 1.87
CA VAL A 20 -20.31 -1.71 1.92
C VAL A 20 -21.39 -2.80 2.06
N ALA A 21 -22.42 -2.56 2.88
CA ALA A 21 -23.51 -3.51 3.08
C ALA A 21 -24.33 -3.74 1.80
N ARG A 22 -24.47 -2.71 0.97
CA ARG A 22 -25.22 -2.77 -0.31
C ARG A 22 -24.39 -3.27 -1.49
N SER A 23 -23.06 -3.37 -1.34
CA SER A 23 -22.17 -3.76 -2.45
C SER A 23 -22.08 -5.28 -2.59
N GLU A 24 -22.70 -5.82 -3.64
CA GLU A 24 -22.58 -7.26 -3.98
C GLU A 24 -21.14 -7.68 -4.25
N VAL A 25 -20.33 -6.79 -4.83
CA VAL A 25 -18.91 -7.03 -5.14
C VAL A 25 -18.09 -7.25 -3.85
N LEU A 26 -18.43 -6.55 -2.77
CA LEU A 26 -17.77 -6.69 -1.47
C LEU A 26 -18.39 -7.78 -0.59
N ARG A 27 -19.59 -8.28 -0.96
CA ARG A 27 -20.34 -9.29 -0.21
C ARG A 27 -20.01 -10.74 -0.59
N ARG A 28 -19.12 -10.97 -1.55
CA ARG A 28 -18.73 -12.33 -1.96
C ARG A 28 -17.94 -13.02 -0.84
N ASP A 29 -18.62 -13.95 -0.16
CA ASP A 29 -18.15 -14.74 0.99
C ASP A 29 -17.16 -15.86 0.64
N GLU A 30 -16.87 -16.05 -0.65
CA GLU A 30 -15.90 -17.05 -1.11
C GLU A 30 -14.54 -16.86 -0.41
N PRO A 31 -13.90 -17.92 0.10
CA PRO A 31 -12.53 -17.83 0.61
C PRO A 31 -11.60 -17.55 -0.57
N ALA A 32 -11.31 -16.28 -0.87
CA ALA A 32 -10.32 -15.95 -1.88
C ALA A 32 -8.93 -16.06 -1.27
N PHE A 33 -8.43 -17.29 -1.22
CA PHE A 33 -7.02 -17.58 -0.96
C PHE A 33 -6.10 -16.62 -1.74
N ALA A 34 -6.43 -16.34 -3.01
CA ALA A 34 -5.73 -15.37 -3.84
C ALA A 34 -5.68 -13.95 -3.23
N LEU A 35 -6.75 -13.47 -2.59
CA LEU A 35 -6.77 -12.16 -1.93
C LEU A 35 -6.02 -12.17 -0.60
N THR A 36 -6.05 -13.28 0.14
CA THR A 36 -5.24 -13.45 1.34
C THR A 36 -3.76 -13.44 0.97
N VAL A 37 -3.37 -14.20 -0.05
CA VAL A 37 -2.00 -14.21 -0.60
C VAL A 37 -1.61 -12.82 -1.09
N LEU A 38 -2.45 -12.12 -1.83
CA LEU A 38 -2.17 -10.74 -2.27
C LEU A 38 -2.03 -9.78 -1.10
N THR A 39 -2.84 -9.93 -0.06
CA THR A 39 -2.79 -9.08 1.14
C THR A 39 -1.52 -9.33 1.94
N GLU A 40 -1.15 -10.60 2.13
CA GLU A 40 0.08 -10.97 2.84
C GLU A 40 1.33 -10.67 2.00
N ALA A 41 1.29 -10.82 0.68
CA ALA A 41 2.39 -10.42 -0.20
C ALA A 41 2.55 -8.90 -0.24
N ALA A 42 1.46 -8.14 -0.24
CA ALA A 42 1.50 -6.68 -0.15
C ALA A 42 1.97 -6.18 1.23
N ARG A 43 1.92 -7.02 2.26
CA ARG A 43 2.38 -6.68 3.62
C ARG A 43 3.86 -6.31 3.60
N GLY A 44 4.17 -5.15 4.17
CA GLY A 44 5.54 -4.66 4.30
C GLY A 44 6.23 -4.31 2.98
N GLY A 45 5.55 -4.44 1.83
CA GLY A 45 6.09 -4.10 0.52
C GLY A 45 6.76 -5.25 -0.24
N LEU A 46 6.65 -6.51 0.22
CA LEU A 46 7.33 -7.66 -0.40
C LEU A 46 6.94 -7.86 -1.87
N LEU A 47 5.64 -7.77 -2.18
CA LEU A 47 5.11 -7.83 -3.55
C LEU A 47 5.80 -6.82 -4.46
N TRP A 48 5.95 -5.59 -3.98
CA TRP A 48 6.58 -4.50 -4.74
C TRP A 48 8.08 -4.71 -4.92
N VAL A 49 8.76 -5.25 -3.90
CA VAL A 49 10.18 -5.64 -4.01
C VAL A 49 10.36 -6.76 -5.05
N GLY A 50 9.45 -7.75 -5.11
CA GLY A 50 9.47 -8.79 -6.13
C GLY A 50 9.27 -8.25 -7.54
N ILE A 51 8.29 -7.36 -7.73
CA ILE A 51 8.07 -6.69 -9.03
C ILE A 51 9.29 -5.82 -9.40
N ALA A 52 9.86 -5.09 -8.45
CA ALA A 52 11.07 -4.30 -8.67
C ALA A 52 12.26 -5.18 -9.07
N ALA A 53 12.46 -6.33 -8.44
CA ALA A 53 13.52 -7.27 -8.81
C ALA A 53 13.36 -7.77 -10.25
N ALA A 54 12.14 -8.12 -10.66
CA ALA A 54 11.84 -8.52 -12.03
C ALA A 54 12.11 -7.38 -13.05
N LEU A 55 11.78 -6.14 -12.69
CA LEU A 55 12.07 -4.96 -13.52
C LEU A 55 13.59 -4.68 -13.59
N ALA A 56 14.33 -4.86 -12.50
CA ALA A 56 15.78 -4.60 -12.43
C ALA A 56 16.62 -5.54 -13.31
N ALA A 57 16.08 -6.71 -13.65
CA ALA A 57 16.70 -7.66 -14.58
C ALA A 57 16.88 -7.10 -15.99
N ARG A 58 16.09 -6.07 -16.37
CA ARG A 58 16.19 -5.39 -17.66
C ARG A 58 16.94 -4.06 -17.51
N PRO A 59 17.95 -3.75 -18.35
CA PRO A 59 18.67 -2.49 -18.29
C PRO A 59 17.80 -1.29 -18.70
N GLY A 60 18.33 -0.09 -18.49
CA GLY A 60 17.66 1.15 -18.89
C GLY A 60 16.48 1.51 -17.99
N ARG A 61 15.37 1.95 -18.61
CA ARG A 61 14.21 2.54 -17.91
C ARG A 61 13.56 1.60 -16.90
N ALA A 62 13.60 0.28 -17.14
CA ALA A 62 13.05 -0.72 -16.23
C ALA A 62 13.84 -0.78 -14.90
N ARG A 63 15.17 -0.70 -14.96
CA ARG A 63 16.02 -0.64 -13.75
C ARG A 63 15.84 0.67 -12.98
N CYS A 64 15.66 1.80 -13.67
CA CYS A 64 15.31 3.07 -13.02
C CYS A 64 13.95 2.99 -12.32
N ALA A 65 12.94 2.42 -12.99
CA ALA A 65 11.61 2.20 -12.42
C ALA A 65 11.64 1.29 -11.18
N ALA A 66 12.47 0.24 -11.20
CA ALA A 66 12.68 -0.62 -10.04
C ALA A 66 13.25 0.14 -8.84
N ARG A 67 14.35 0.89 -9.05
CA ARG A 67 15.00 1.69 -8.00
C ARG A 67 14.06 2.73 -7.42
N ASP A 68 13.51 3.59 -8.28
CA ASP A 68 12.66 4.70 -7.87
C ASP A 68 11.36 4.17 -7.23
N GLY A 69 10.85 3.03 -7.71
CA GLY A 69 9.67 2.36 -7.17
C GLY A 69 9.88 1.87 -5.73
N VAL A 70 11.03 1.25 -5.43
CA VAL A 70 11.35 0.81 -4.06
C VAL A 70 11.46 2.01 -3.11
N VAL A 71 12.11 3.10 -3.54
CA VAL A 71 12.19 4.33 -2.75
C VAL A 71 10.78 4.90 -2.49
N ALA A 72 9.93 4.97 -3.51
CA ALA A 72 8.57 5.48 -3.36
C ALA A 72 7.72 4.63 -2.42
N VAL A 73 7.86 3.30 -2.45
CA VAL A 73 7.18 2.39 -1.51
C VAL A 73 7.63 2.64 -0.09
N ALA A 74 8.94 2.82 0.15
CA ALA A 74 9.48 3.10 1.47
C ALA A 74 8.92 4.43 2.02
N VAL A 75 8.97 5.50 1.23
CA VAL A 75 8.47 6.82 1.61
C VAL A 75 6.95 6.79 1.85
N ALA A 76 6.18 6.15 0.96
CA ALA A 76 4.73 6.04 1.09
C ALA A 76 4.33 5.24 2.33
N SER A 77 5.04 4.14 2.60
CA SER A 77 4.82 3.32 3.80
C SER A 77 5.10 4.14 5.07
N ALA A 78 6.29 4.72 5.19
CA ALA A 78 6.67 5.48 6.39
C ALA A 78 5.71 6.66 6.64
N SER A 79 5.44 7.46 5.61
CA SER A 79 4.54 8.62 5.73
C SER A 79 3.10 8.21 6.04
N ALA A 80 2.57 7.11 5.47
CA ALA A 80 1.22 6.65 5.79
C ALA A 80 1.08 6.21 7.25
N HIS A 81 2.10 5.55 7.83
CA HIS A 81 2.08 5.20 9.26
C HIS A 81 2.12 6.45 10.13
N LEU A 82 2.99 7.42 9.81
CA LEU A 82 3.04 8.69 10.52
C LEU A 82 1.66 9.38 10.49
N ILE A 83 1.03 9.53 9.31
CA ILE A 83 -0.31 10.12 9.21
C ILE A 83 -1.31 9.36 10.09
N GLY A 84 -1.23 8.03 10.12
CA GLY A 84 -2.12 7.21 10.95
C GLY A 84 -1.95 7.41 12.45
N ASP A 85 -0.75 7.78 12.92
CA ASP A 85 -0.50 8.13 14.32
C ASP A 85 -1.13 9.49 14.68
N TRP A 86 -1.18 10.44 13.73
CA TRP A 86 -1.81 11.76 13.92
C TRP A 86 -3.33 11.75 13.72
N LEU A 87 -3.84 10.87 12.86
CA LEU A 87 -5.26 10.77 12.49
C LEU A 87 -5.77 9.34 12.73
N PRO A 88 -5.87 8.89 13.99
CA PRO A 88 -6.31 7.55 14.31
C PRO A 88 -7.78 7.34 13.92
N ARG A 89 -8.04 6.28 13.17
CA ARG A 89 -9.39 5.87 12.79
C ARG A 89 -9.64 4.41 13.10
N ARG A 90 -10.84 4.11 13.64
CA ARG A 90 -11.28 2.74 13.93
C ARG A 90 -11.57 2.00 12.61
N ARG A 91 -11.13 0.74 12.55
CA ARG A 91 -11.37 -0.16 11.40
C ARG A 91 -12.84 -0.61 11.34
N PRO A 92 -13.33 -1.04 10.17
CA PRO A 92 -14.63 -1.68 10.06
C PRO A 92 -14.74 -2.92 10.96
N ALA A 93 -15.91 -3.14 11.56
CA ALA A 93 -16.18 -4.36 12.35
C ALA A 93 -16.28 -5.57 11.40
N ALA A 94 -15.22 -6.36 11.35
CA ALA A 94 -15.04 -7.43 10.35
C ALA A 94 -14.73 -8.80 10.97
N ASP A 95 -14.66 -8.92 12.29
CA ASP A 95 -14.17 -10.14 12.98
C ASP A 95 -14.98 -11.41 12.66
N HIS A 96 -16.24 -11.26 12.29
CA HIS A 96 -17.15 -12.35 11.92
C HIS A 96 -17.09 -12.72 10.42
N LEU A 97 -16.36 -11.98 9.59
CA LEU A 97 -16.34 -12.19 8.14
C LEU A 97 -15.27 -13.23 7.76
N PRO A 98 -15.61 -14.24 6.94
CA PRO A 98 -14.66 -15.27 6.53
C PRO A 98 -13.37 -14.70 5.92
N ALA A 99 -13.49 -13.72 5.03
CA ALA A 99 -12.34 -13.07 4.38
C ALA A 99 -11.41 -12.33 5.36
N TYR A 100 -11.94 -11.80 6.47
CA TYR A 100 -11.12 -11.16 7.51
C TYR A 100 -10.46 -12.21 8.42
N GLN A 101 -11.17 -13.30 8.73
CA GLN A 101 -10.65 -14.40 9.54
C GLN A 101 -9.50 -15.15 8.85
N THR A 102 -9.46 -15.18 7.52
CA THR A 102 -8.34 -15.77 6.76
C THR A 102 -7.06 -14.94 6.80
N LEU A 103 -7.09 -13.71 7.30
CA LEU A 103 -5.89 -12.88 7.41
C LEU A 103 -4.93 -13.47 8.44
N VAL A 104 -3.71 -13.77 8.02
CA VAL A 104 -2.68 -14.35 8.88
C VAL A 104 -2.30 -13.38 10.01
N HIS A 105 -2.23 -12.08 9.71
CA HIS A 105 -2.03 -11.07 10.74
C HIS A 105 -3.13 -10.01 10.70
N LYS A 106 -3.90 -9.95 11.78
CA LYS A 106 -4.91 -8.93 12.01
C LYS A 106 -4.23 -7.59 12.31
N PRO A 107 -4.60 -6.50 11.61
CA PRO A 107 -3.95 -5.21 11.80
C PRO A 107 -4.39 -4.56 13.13
N THR A 108 -3.41 -4.11 13.92
CA THR A 108 -3.62 -3.48 15.24
C THR A 108 -3.50 -1.95 15.22
N SER A 109 -3.00 -1.38 14.13
CA SER A 109 -2.81 0.07 13.94
C SER A 109 -4.01 0.75 13.27
N SER A 110 -3.99 2.09 13.25
CA SER A 110 -5.01 2.95 12.61
C SER A 110 -5.45 2.45 11.24
N SER A 111 -6.74 2.61 10.93
CA SER A 111 -7.28 2.29 9.60
C SER A 111 -6.90 3.33 8.54
N PHE A 112 -6.65 4.58 8.94
CA PHE A 112 -6.45 5.70 8.02
C PHE A 112 -4.98 6.16 8.00
N PRO A 113 -4.43 6.50 6.82
CA PRO A 113 -4.85 6.07 5.49
C PRO A 113 -4.42 4.62 5.23
N SER A 114 -4.92 3.98 4.16
CA SER A 114 -4.49 2.63 3.83
C SER A 114 -3.06 2.61 3.29
N SER A 115 -2.11 2.09 4.08
CA SER A 115 -0.70 1.96 3.67
C SER A 115 -0.51 1.01 2.47
N HIS A 116 -1.36 0.00 2.30
CA HIS A 116 -1.31 -0.91 1.15
C HIS A 116 -1.73 -0.18 -0.13
N ALA A 117 -2.79 0.63 -0.07
CA ALA A 117 -3.21 1.45 -1.20
C ALA A 117 -2.16 2.53 -1.54
N ALA A 118 -1.56 3.15 -0.51
CA ALA A 118 -0.52 4.16 -0.68
C ALA A 118 0.73 3.59 -1.36
N THR A 119 1.25 2.47 -0.88
CA THR A 119 2.44 1.84 -1.47
C THR A 119 2.16 1.32 -2.89
N ALA A 120 0.98 0.75 -3.14
CA ALA A 120 0.56 0.28 -4.46
C ALA A 120 0.48 1.41 -5.48
N ALA A 121 -0.17 2.51 -5.11
CA ALA A 121 -0.30 3.69 -5.97
C ALA A 121 1.05 4.38 -6.19
N ALA A 122 1.89 4.50 -5.15
CA ALA A 122 3.22 5.11 -5.26
C ALA A 122 4.12 4.34 -6.23
N PHE A 123 4.22 3.01 -6.07
CA PHE A 123 5.02 2.17 -6.95
C PHE A 123 4.55 2.27 -8.40
N THR A 124 3.25 2.07 -8.63
CA THR A 124 2.65 2.07 -9.97
C THR A 124 2.81 3.43 -10.65
N THR A 125 2.65 4.53 -9.91
CA THR A 125 2.83 5.89 -10.42
C THR A 125 4.27 6.11 -10.89
N VAL A 126 5.26 5.73 -10.08
CA VAL A 126 6.67 5.87 -10.48
C VAL A 126 6.99 5.04 -11.72
N VAL A 127 6.54 3.78 -11.76
CA VAL A 127 6.74 2.91 -12.91
C VAL A 127 6.09 3.50 -14.16
N ALA A 128 4.88 4.05 -14.06
CA ALA A 128 4.19 4.68 -15.18
C ALA A 128 4.90 5.95 -15.68
N LEU A 129 5.46 6.76 -14.77
CA LEU A 129 6.26 7.96 -15.12
C LEU A 129 7.60 7.60 -15.78
N GLU A 130 8.09 6.38 -15.58
CA GLU A 130 9.24 5.85 -16.30
C GLU A 130 8.85 5.22 -17.63
N SER A 131 7.81 4.40 -17.65
CA SER A 131 7.31 3.71 -18.83
C SER A 131 5.81 3.49 -18.67
N LEU A 132 5.01 4.23 -19.44
CA LEU A 132 3.56 4.15 -19.37
C LEU A 132 3.06 2.71 -19.62
N THR A 133 3.66 2.00 -20.59
CA THR A 133 3.30 0.60 -20.89
C THR A 133 3.57 -0.33 -19.71
N THR A 134 4.73 -0.20 -19.06
CA THR A 134 5.06 -0.98 -17.86
C THR A 134 4.16 -0.62 -16.70
N GLY A 135 3.85 0.66 -16.51
CA GLY A 135 2.93 1.13 -15.47
C GLY A 135 1.52 0.57 -15.67
N LEU A 136 1.01 0.58 -16.90
CA LEU A 136 -0.27 -0.04 -17.26
C LEU A 136 -0.28 -1.56 -17.03
N ALA A 137 0.85 -2.24 -17.23
CA ALA A 137 0.97 -3.66 -16.92
C ALA A 137 0.96 -3.96 -15.40
N VAL A 138 1.46 -3.03 -14.57
CA VAL A 138 1.49 -3.16 -13.10
C VAL A 138 0.17 -2.71 -12.45
N ALA A 139 -0.55 -1.78 -13.07
CA ALA A 139 -1.77 -1.18 -12.51
C ALA A 139 -2.85 -2.20 -12.07
N PRO A 140 -3.14 -3.30 -12.81
CA PRO A 140 -4.10 -4.32 -12.36
C PRO A 140 -3.72 -4.93 -11.01
N VAL A 141 -2.42 -5.13 -10.74
CA VAL A 141 -1.94 -5.65 -9.45
C VAL A 141 -2.22 -4.65 -8.33
N ALA A 142 -1.97 -3.36 -8.57
CA ALA A 142 -2.27 -2.31 -7.59
C ALA A 142 -3.77 -2.19 -7.30
N VAL A 143 -4.61 -2.29 -8.33
CA VAL A 143 -6.07 -2.33 -8.18
C VAL A 143 -6.51 -3.57 -7.39
N ALA A 144 -5.93 -4.73 -7.67
CA ALA A 144 -6.23 -5.97 -6.94
C ALA A 144 -5.86 -5.85 -5.45
N VAL A 145 -4.71 -5.24 -5.13
CA VAL A 145 -4.31 -4.95 -3.74
C VAL A 145 -5.28 -3.99 -3.07
N ALA A 146 -5.66 -2.88 -3.72
CA ALA A 146 -6.64 -1.94 -3.17
C ALA A 146 -8.00 -2.61 -2.93
N HIS A 147 -8.45 -3.42 -3.88
CA HIS A 147 -9.69 -4.19 -3.78
C HIS A 147 -9.65 -5.21 -2.64
N SER A 148 -8.51 -5.90 -2.42
CA SER A 148 -8.37 -6.86 -1.32
C SER A 148 -8.60 -6.21 0.06
N ARG A 149 -8.19 -4.94 0.24
CA ARG A 149 -8.39 -4.19 1.48
C ARG A 149 -9.86 -3.87 1.76
N LEU A 150 -10.64 -3.62 0.71
CA LEU A 150 -12.07 -3.38 0.82
C LEU A 150 -12.84 -4.68 1.06
N ARG A 151 -12.50 -5.75 0.33
CA ARG A 151 -13.21 -7.03 0.45
C ARG A 151 -12.94 -7.72 1.79
N SER A 152 -11.72 -7.64 2.32
CA SER A 152 -11.42 -8.10 3.68
C SER A 152 -12.02 -7.21 4.77
N ARG A 153 -12.64 -6.07 4.41
CA ARG A 153 -13.08 -5.00 5.33
C ARG A 153 -12.00 -4.57 6.32
N ALA A 154 -10.73 -4.69 5.92
CA ALA A 154 -9.63 -4.21 6.74
C ALA A 154 -9.55 -2.68 6.77
N HIS A 155 -10.11 -2.01 5.77
CA HIS A 155 -10.12 -0.55 5.61
C HIS A 155 -11.47 -0.07 5.07
N TRP A 156 -11.82 1.17 5.41
CA TRP A 156 -12.94 1.86 4.79
C TRP A 156 -12.62 2.27 3.33
N PRO A 157 -13.62 2.43 2.45
CA PRO A 157 -13.43 2.95 1.09
C PRO A 157 -12.60 4.24 1.03
N SER A 158 -12.90 5.21 1.90
CA SER A 158 -12.17 6.47 2.02
C SER A 158 -10.73 6.28 2.50
N ASP A 159 -10.43 5.29 3.34
CA ASP A 159 -9.04 4.98 3.73
C ASP A 159 -8.22 4.54 2.51
N VAL A 160 -8.83 3.75 1.62
CA VAL A 160 -8.21 3.26 0.38
C VAL A 160 -8.03 4.38 -0.63
N ILE A 161 -9.05 5.23 -0.82
CA ILE A 161 -8.98 6.39 -1.72
C ILE A 161 -7.91 7.38 -1.23
N ALA A 162 -7.94 7.74 0.06
CA ALA A 162 -6.94 8.66 0.63
C ALA A 162 -5.53 8.07 0.55
N GLY A 163 -5.37 6.78 0.84
CA GLY A 163 -4.11 6.06 0.64
C GLY A 163 -3.63 6.14 -0.80
N ALA A 164 -4.48 5.83 -1.78
CA ALA A 164 -4.13 5.89 -3.19
C ALA A 164 -3.71 7.30 -3.64
N LEU A 165 -4.48 8.33 -3.27
CA LEU A 165 -4.14 9.72 -3.57
C LEU A 165 -2.80 10.13 -2.96
N TRP A 166 -2.56 9.77 -1.70
CA TRP A 166 -1.28 10.00 -1.04
C TRP A 166 -0.13 9.28 -1.75
N GLY A 167 -0.35 8.02 -2.14
CA GLY A 167 0.61 7.23 -2.90
C GLY A 167 0.97 7.86 -4.24
N VAL A 168 -0.01 8.34 -5.00
CA VAL A 168 0.22 9.07 -6.26
C VAL A 168 1.08 10.31 -6.00
N ALA A 169 0.75 11.11 -4.99
CA ALA A 169 1.52 12.30 -4.63
C ALA A 169 2.98 11.96 -4.28
N VAL A 170 3.19 10.95 -3.43
CA VAL A 170 4.53 10.46 -3.07
C VAL A 170 5.27 9.95 -4.29
N GLY A 171 4.62 9.22 -5.20
CA GLY A 171 5.23 8.72 -6.42
C GLY A 171 5.71 9.84 -7.36
N VAL A 172 4.86 10.85 -7.57
CA VAL A 172 5.21 12.04 -8.37
C VAL A 172 6.38 12.80 -7.74
N VAL A 173 6.34 13.04 -6.43
CA VAL A 173 7.40 13.76 -5.70
C VAL A 173 8.71 12.97 -5.74
N THR A 174 8.68 11.69 -5.42
CA THR A 174 9.85 10.80 -5.47
C THR A 174 10.50 10.83 -6.85
N ARG A 175 9.70 10.71 -7.92
CA ARG A 175 10.26 10.74 -9.28
C ARG A 175 10.88 12.09 -9.61
N ARG A 176 10.27 13.20 -9.20
CA ARG A 176 10.83 14.54 -9.42
C ARG A 176 12.15 14.74 -8.69
N LEU A 177 12.22 14.33 -7.42
CA LEU A 177 13.42 14.45 -6.60
C LEU A 177 14.57 13.59 -7.12
N LEU A 178 14.30 12.34 -7.53
CA LEU A 178 15.32 11.43 -8.07
C LEU A 178 15.75 11.75 -9.51
N ARG A 179 15.08 12.70 -10.18
CA ARG A 179 15.51 13.27 -11.47
C ARG A 179 16.39 14.51 -11.32
N LEU A 180 16.43 15.14 -10.15
CA LEU A 180 17.43 16.17 -9.87
C LEU A 180 18.81 15.50 -9.88
N PRO A 181 19.89 16.18 -10.34
CA PRO A 181 21.23 15.64 -10.28
C PRO A 181 21.64 15.40 -8.82
N ALA A 182 21.42 14.19 -8.33
CA ALA A 182 21.86 13.70 -7.04
C ALA A 182 22.37 12.25 -7.23
N THR A 183 23.70 12.18 -7.41
CA THR A 183 24.72 11.22 -6.93
C THR A 183 24.35 9.75 -6.59
N ALA A 184 25.37 8.93 -6.40
CA ALA A 184 25.34 7.49 -6.13
C ALA A 184 24.40 7.03 -4.97
N ASP A 185 23.85 7.97 -4.20
CA ASP A 185 23.06 7.76 -2.97
C ASP A 185 21.70 7.10 -3.20
N SER A 186 21.06 7.32 -4.37
CA SER A 186 19.73 6.76 -4.66
C SER A 186 19.72 5.22 -4.80
N ILE A 187 20.81 4.63 -5.29
CA ILE A 187 20.96 3.17 -5.42
C ILE A 187 21.20 2.55 -4.03
N GLN A 188 22.03 3.18 -3.20
CA GLN A 188 22.28 2.74 -1.83
C GLN A 188 21.00 2.80 -0.99
N LEU A 189 20.22 3.87 -1.13
CA LEU A 189 18.94 4.05 -0.44
C LEU A 189 17.91 2.96 -0.83
N ALA A 190 17.75 2.69 -2.13
CA ALA A 190 16.87 1.63 -2.61
C ALA A 190 17.32 0.24 -2.10
N GLY A 191 18.63 -0.04 -2.12
CA GLY A 191 19.19 -1.29 -1.61
C GLY A 191 19.01 -1.47 -0.11
N PHE A 192 19.17 -0.40 0.68
CA PHE A 192 18.89 -0.39 2.12
C PHE A 192 17.43 -0.73 2.40
N PHE A 193 16.48 -0.07 1.73
CA PHE A 193 15.05 -0.33 1.95
C PHE A 193 14.62 -1.74 1.52
N ALA A 194 15.13 -2.25 0.39
CA ALA A 194 14.84 -3.61 -0.02
C ALA A 194 15.29 -4.63 1.05
N LYS A 195 16.47 -4.42 1.65
CA LYS A 195 16.97 -5.24 2.77
C LYS A 195 16.06 -5.14 4.00
N VAL A 196 15.65 -3.93 4.39
CA VAL A 196 14.75 -3.73 5.54
C VAL A 196 13.41 -4.46 5.34
N VAL A 197 12.83 -4.40 4.15
CA VAL A 197 11.58 -5.12 3.82
C VAL A 197 11.77 -6.63 3.92
N LEU A 198 12.85 -7.15 3.34
CA LEU A 198 13.18 -8.58 3.37
C LEU A 198 13.43 -9.08 4.80
N GLN A 199 14.23 -8.36 5.60
CA GLN A 199 14.53 -8.73 6.99
C GLN A 199 13.27 -8.78 7.85
N ARG A 200 12.39 -7.78 7.74
CA ARG A 200 11.11 -7.74 8.46
C ARG A 200 10.22 -8.94 8.12
N HIS A 201 10.25 -9.42 6.88
CA HIS A 201 9.40 -10.51 6.44
C HIS A 201 9.99 -11.90 6.74
N LEU A 202 11.31 -12.03 6.76
CA LEU A 202 12.02 -13.27 7.09
C LEU A 202 12.13 -13.52 8.61
N GLY A 203 11.62 -12.62 9.45
CA GLY A 203 11.74 -12.74 10.91
C GLY A 203 13.18 -12.63 11.43
N VAL A 204 14.09 -12.11 10.61
CA VAL A 204 15.48 -11.90 11.00
C VAL A 204 15.58 -10.58 11.75
N SER A 205 15.51 -10.65 13.07
CA SER A 205 15.81 -9.53 13.95
C SER A 205 17.24 -9.03 13.64
N PRO A 206 17.47 -7.71 13.50
CA PRO A 206 18.82 -7.19 13.40
C PRO A 206 19.61 -7.65 14.63
N GLN A 207 20.74 -8.32 14.40
CA GLN A 207 21.72 -8.53 15.45
C GLN A 207 22.37 -7.16 15.71
N TYR A 208 21.87 -6.45 16.71
CA TYR A 208 22.55 -5.30 17.32
C TYR A 208 23.12 -5.72 18.66
#